data_AF-A0A6G0HXV3-F1
#
_entry.id   AF-A0A6G0HXV3-F1
#
_cell.length_a   1.000
_cell.length_b   1.000
_cell.length_c   1.000
_cell.angle_alpha   90.00
_cell.angle_beta   90.00
_cell.angle_gamma   90.00
#
_symmetry.space_group_name_H-M   'P 1'
#
loop_
_entity.id
_entity.type
_entity.pdbx_description
1 polymer ?
#
loop_
_entity_poly.entity_id
_entity_poly.type
_entity_poly.pdbx_seq_one_letter_code
_entity_poly.pdbx_strand_id
1 'polypeptide(L)'
;MLAGFLFLLLLTDGVSSERNCSYQDVVDYLNLTNNKDLFSLTRPVKNYKQPTEVTLDVLLYGILDVHEKDQKLVSYVWIDMWWKNEFIAWDPEEFCGIKSFSFPAEFLWKPDITIHEMTEKDKGPRSPYLIVENTGDVVLTDDQVLSTTCRMHVHKFPFDIQSCSLTFKSIVHTVNEILLVKYHDSKKTTEFTHQLIQTQYEWLFIDMRVTNTCINQFDFQQSTIVYTITMGRKSALYIVNFLLPVMFFLILDLASFLISDSGGEKESNSQLRVESHDFEKLSDELMEALKTLTVVLNNRKEEQKPGYWTRIAKTINKVFFICYVIATTAFLKNGVSSERNCSYQDVVDYLNLTNNKDLFSLTRPVKNYKQPTEVELVVALYGILDVREKDQKLVPYVWIDMWWKNEFIAWDPEEFCGIQSFSFPAEFLWKPDITIHEMTEKDMGPRSPYLTVHSDGYIGTADDKVLISTCRMRIFKFPFDIQSCNLTFKSVSHTDDEIHLTAFEL
;
A
#
# COMPACT_ATOMS: atom_id res chain seq x y z
N MET A 1 59.90 -13.53 -47.00
CA MET A 1 59.79 -14.18 -45.67
C MET A 1 60.07 -13.12 -44.61
N LEU A 2 59.30 -13.07 -43.52
CA LEU A 2 59.42 -12.16 -42.35
C LEU A 2 58.79 -10.75 -42.42
N ALA A 3 57.55 -10.60 -42.91
CA ALA A 3 56.78 -9.36 -42.67
C ALA A 3 55.25 -9.57 -42.53
N GLY A 4 54.80 -10.81 -42.25
CA GLY A 4 53.37 -11.15 -42.24
C GLY A 4 52.85 -11.77 -40.94
N PHE A 5 53.66 -11.85 -39.89
CA PHE A 5 53.34 -12.63 -38.68
C PHE A 5 53.26 -11.83 -37.38
N LEU A 6 53.40 -10.50 -37.42
CA LEU A 6 53.41 -9.66 -36.21
C LEU A 6 52.17 -8.78 -36.01
N PHE A 7 51.16 -8.87 -36.89
CA PHE A 7 49.95 -8.02 -36.81
C PHE A 7 48.67 -8.79 -36.42
N LEU A 8 48.80 -10.03 -35.95
CA LEU A 8 47.68 -10.90 -35.57
C LEU A 8 47.64 -11.23 -34.06
N LEU A 9 48.44 -10.53 -33.24
CA LEU A 9 48.47 -10.67 -31.78
C LEU A 9 47.97 -9.43 -31.01
N LEU A 10 47.37 -8.44 -31.68
CA LEU A 10 46.84 -7.22 -31.06
C LEU A 10 45.33 -7.01 -31.30
N LEU A 11 44.61 -8.07 -31.67
CA LEU A 11 43.14 -8.09 -31.73
C LEU A 11 42.58 -9.30 -30.96
N THR A 12 43.15 -9.59 -29.80
CA THR A 12 42.28 -10.06 -28.71
C THR A 12 41.73 -8.78 -28.10
N ASP A 13 40.71 -8.21 -28.74
CA ASP A 13 39.73 -7.43 -28.00
C ASP A 13 39.38 -8.32 -26.80
N GLY A 14 39.70 -7.82 -25.61
CA GLY A 14 39.22 -8.42 -24.39
C GLY A 14 37.72 -8.48 -24.54
N VAL A 15 37.20 -9.65 -24.87
CA VAL A 15 35.83 -10.01 -24.55
C VAL A 15 35.82 -9.88 -23.03
N SER A 16 35.45 -8.68 -22.57
CA SER A 16 35.00 -8.44 -21.21
C SER A 16 33.89 -9.46 -21.05
N SER A 17 34.20 -10.60 -20.42
CA SER A 17 33.18 -11.44 -19.83
C SER A 17 32.26 -10.46 -19.11
N GLU A 18 31.00 -10.33 -19.56
CA GLU A 18 30.03 -9.52 -18.85
C GLU A 18 30.07 -10.04 -17.42
N ARG A 19 30.63 -9.23 -16.53
CA ARG A 19 30.69 -9.56 -15.12
C ARG A 19 29.23 -9.47 -14.68
N ASN A 20 28.66 -10.58 -14.23
CA ASN A 20 27.34 -10.56 -13.62
C ASN A 20 27.47 -9.80 -12.31
N CYS A 21 27.19 -8.50 -12.34
CA CYS A 21 27.08 -7.66 -11.16
C CYS A 21 25.63 -7.64 -10.68
N SER A 22 25.46 -7.79 -9.38
CA SER A 22 24.18 -7.62 -8.69
C SER A 22 24.24 -6.39 -7.78
N TYR A 23 23.07 -5.86 -7.40
CA TYR A 23 22.99 -4.80 -6.39
C TYR A 23 23.60 -5.25 -5.04
N GLN A 24 23.58 -6.55 -4.75
CA GLN A 24 24.20 -7.11 -3.56
C GLN A 24 25.71 -6.81 -3.49
N ASP A 25 26.40 -6.75 -4.63
CA ASP A 25 27.84 -6.43 -4.67
C ASP A 25 28.13 -5.03 -4.10
N VAL A 26 27.25 -4.06 -4.38
CA VAL A 26 27.33 -2.69 -3.87
C VAL A 26 27.00 -2.66 -2.38
N VAL A 27 25.95 -3.38 -1.96
CA VAL A 27 25.54 -3.49 -0.54
C VAL A 27 26.66 -4.07 0.31
N ASP A 28 27.31 -5.13 -0.17
CA ASP A 28 28.42 -5.80 0.51
C ASP A 28 29.67 -4.90 0.56
N TYR A 29 29.99 -4.20 -0.52
CA TYR A 29 31.09 -3.23 -0.58
C TYR A 29 30.93 -2.09 0.44
N LEU A 30 29.72 -1.51 0.51
CA LEU A 30 29.39 -0.43 1.44
C LEU A 30 29.15 -0.92 2.87
N ASN A 31 29.03 -2.23 3.06
CA ASN A 31 28.78 -2.88 4.34
C ASN A 31 27.53 -2.34 5.05
N LEU A 32 26.45 -2.11 4.30
CA LEU A 32 25.22 -1.48 4.79
C LEU A 32 24.48 -2.35 5.83
N THR A 33 24.67 -3.67 5.79
CA THR A 33 24.03 -4.64 6.69
C THR A 33 24.76 -4.78 8.01
N ASN A 34 26.07 -5.03 8.01
CA ASN A 34 26.80 -5.27 9.27
C ASN A 34 26.95 -4.01 10.13
N ASN A 35 26.94 -2.81 9.53
CA ASN A 35 27.08 -1.53 10.23
C ASN A 35 25.78 -0.72 10.25
N LYS A 36 24.63 -1.38 10.45
CA LYS A 36 23.31 -0.73 10.48
C LYS A 36 23.26 0.51 11.39
N ASP A 37 23.90 0.44 12.56
CA ASP A 37 23.89 1.53 13.53
C ASP A 37 24.57 2.81 13.00
N LEU A 38 25.65 2.65 12.24
CA LEU A 38 26.38 3.77 11.63
C LEU A 38 25.50 4.53 10.64
N PHE A 39 24.76 3.81 9.82
CA PHE A 39 23.99 4.39 8.72
C PHE A 39 22.58 4.84 9.12
N SER A 40 22.01 4.29 10.20
CA SER A 40 20.61 4.55 10.60
C SER A 40 20.43 5.51 11.77
N LEU A 41 21.35 5.50 12.76
CA LEU A 41 21.14 6.22 14.03
C LEU A 41 21.59 7.69 13.99
N THR A 42 22.65 7.99 13.23
CA THR A 42 23.27 9.31 13.24
C THR A 42 23.15 10.03 11.90
N ARG A 43 23.09 11.36 11.96
CA ARG A 43 23.06 12.21 10.77
C ARG A 43 24.27 11.91 9.86
N PRO A 44 24.06 11.70 8.55
CA PRO A 44 25.07 11.11 7.68
C PRO A 44 26.08 12.15 7.14
N VAL A 45 26.80 12.80 8.05
CA VAL A 45 27.87 13.76 7.71
C VAL A 45 29.19 13.42 8.38
N LYS A 46 30.29 13.73 7.69
CA LYS A 46 31.66 13.58 8.25
C LYS A 46 32.00 14.72 9.20
N ASN A 47 31.48 15.92 8.94
CA ASN A 47 31.68 17.10 9.78
C ASN A 47 30.38 17.53 10.44
N TYR A 48 30.27 17.39 11.76
CA TYR A 48 29.06 17.73 12.52
C TYR A 48 28.63 19.20 12.39
N LYS A 49 29.54 20.11 11.99
CA LYS A 49 29.22 21.54 11.78
C LYS A 49 28.54 21.83 10.45
N GLN A 50 28.62 20.91 9.49
CA GLN A 50 27.95 21.08 8.20
C GLN A 50 26.50 20.63 8.34
N PRO A 51 25.50 21.44 7.96
CA PRO A 51 24.11 21.01 7.94
C PRO A 51 23.89 19.98 6.84
N THR A 52 22.97 19.05 7.07
CA THR A 52 22.43 18.20 6.01
C THR A 52 21.36 18.98 5.28
N GLU A 53 21.59 19.29 4.02
CA GLU A 53 20.60 19.91 3.15
C GLU A 53 19.57 18.87 2.74
N VAL A 54 18.30 19.12 3.06
CA VAL A 54 17.16 18.29 2.66
C VAL A 54 16.36 19.11 1.65
N THR A 55 16.42 18.69 0.40
CA THR A 55 15.60 19.27 -0.66
C THR A 55 14.21 18.64 -0.60
N LEU A 56 13.17 19.47 -0.59
CA LEU A 56 11.77 19.08 -0.46
C LEU A 56 10.99 19.55 -1.68
N ASP A 57 10.21 18.64 -2.27
CA ASP A 57 9.14 18.99 -3.20
C ASP A 57 7.79 18.47 -2.69
N VAL A 58 6.74 19.28 -2.88
CA VAL A 58 5.39 18.94 -2.43
C VAL A 58 4.41 19.29 -3.53
N LEU A 59 3.66 18.30 -3.98
CA LEU A 59 2.67 18.44 -5.04
C LEU A 59 1.31 18.02 -4.50
N LEU A 60 0.27 18.83 -4.80
CA LEU A 60 -1.09 18.54 -4.36
C LEU A 60 -1.79 17.66 -5.40
N TYR A 61 -2.07 16.41 -5.02
CA TYR A 61 -2.77 15.48 -5.89
C TYR A 61 -4.30 15.64 -5.81
N GLY A 62 -4.82 16.04 -4.66
CA GLY A 62 -6.26 16.19 -4.47
C GLY A 62 -6.67 16.94 -3.22
N ILE A 63 -7.77 17.69 -3.32
CA ILE A 63 -8.50 18.23 -2.17
C ILE A 63 -9.61 17.23 -1.88
N LEU A 64 -9.44 16.43 -0.83
CA LEU A 64 -10.35 15.32 -0.53
C LEU A 64 -11.60 15.82 0.21
N ASP A 65 -11.40 16.63 1.25
CA ASP A 65 -12.51 17.17 2.03
C ASP A 65 -12.12 18.47 2.74
N VAL A 66 -13.13 19.29 3.03
CA VAL A 66 -12.99 20.56 3.76
C VAL A 66 -14.09 20.63 4.80
N HIS A 67 -13.71 20.68 6.08
CA HIS A 67 -14.63 20.80 7.20
C HIS A 67 -14.57 22.24 7.72
N GLU A 68 -15.48 23.10 7.25
CA GLU A 68 -15.42 24.53 7.58
C GLU A 68 -15.71 24.81 9.05
N LYS A 69 -16.61 24.03 9.66
CA LYS A 69 -16.95 24.14 11.10
C LYS A 69 -15.76 23.77 11.97
N ASP A 70 -15.03 22.74 11.57
CA ASP A 70 -13.89 22.20 12.32
C ASP A 70 -12.57 22.90 11.94
N GLN A 71 -12.60 23.83 10.99
CA GLN A 71 -11.42 24.51 10.44
C GLN A 71 -10.34 23.52 10.00
N LYS A 72 -10.74 22.53 9.22
CA LYS A 72 -9.88 21.40 8.83
C LYS A 72 -9.90 21.20 7.31
N LEU A 73 -8.72 20.97 6.74
CA LEU A 73 -8.49 20.59 5.35
C LEU A 73 -7.96 19.16 5.31
N VAL A 74 -8.54 18.33 4.45
CA VAL A 74 -8.04 16.99 4.14
C VAL A 74 -7.52 16.99 2.70
N SER A 75 -6.20 16.89 2.54
CA SER A 75 -5.53 16.93 1.23
C SER A 75 -4.67 15.69 1.01
N TYR A 76 -4.64 15.19 -0.23
CA TYR A 76 -3.72 14.16 -0.66
C TYR A 76 -2.53 14.81 -1.38
N VAL A 77 -1.33 14.62 -0.86
CA VAL A 77 -0.10 15.26 -1.36
C VAL A 77 0.99 14.22 -1.60
N TRP A 78 1.84 14.49 -2.59
CA TRP A 78 3.08 13.77 -2.79
C TRP A 78 4.23 14.58 -2.24
N ILE A 79 5.11 13.92 -1.50
CA ILE A 79 6.24 14.54 -0.83
C ILE A 79 7.49 13.80 -1.28
N ASP A 80 8.36 14.51 -1.99
CA ASP A 80 9.67 14.00 -2.37
C ASP A 80 10.75 14.70 -1.56
N MET A 81 11.65 13.90 -0.99
CA MET A 81 12.78 14.37 -0.21
C MET A 81 14.09 13.82 -0.76
N TRP A 82 15.06 14.72 -0.93
CA TRP A 82 16.43 14.38 -1.31
C TRP A 82 17.40 14.87 -0.25
N TRP A 83 18.31 14.01 0.18
CA TRP A 83 19.41 14.40 1.05
C TRP A 83 20.67 13.60 0.71
N LYS A 84 21.82 14.12 1.13
CA LYS A 84 23.10 13.46 0.90
C LYS A 84 23.54 12.64 2.11
N ASN A 85 24.01 11.42 1.87
CA ASN A 85 24.70 10.58 2.82
C ASN A 85 26.20 10.51 2.48
N GLU A 86 27.05 11.16 3.28
CA GLU A 86 28.48 11.27 2.98
C GLU A 86 29.28 9.97 3.17
N PHE A 87 28.68 8.95 3.78
CA PHE A 87 29.29 7.64 4.02
C PHE A 87 28.99 6.63 2.91
N ILE A 88 28.07 6.95 2.00
CA ILE A 88 27.66 6.09 0.89
C ILE A 88 28.13 6.74 -0.41
N ALA A 89 29.06 6.10 -1.09
CA ALA A 89 29.48 6.47 -2.44
C ALA A 89 30.20 5.29 -3.08
N TRP A 90 30.02 5.10 -4.37
CA TRP A 90 30.75 4.10 -5.14
C TRP A 90 31.00 4.60 -6.57
N ASP A 91 31.98 4.02 -7.24
CA ASP A 91 32.24 4.28 -8.66
C ASP A 91 31.40 3.32 -9.52
N PRO A 92 30.47 3.82 -10.36
CA PRO A 92 29.67 2.96 -11.23
C PRO A 92 30.53 2.05 -12.11
N GLU A 93 31.71 2.48 -12.54
CA GLU A 93 32.58 1.70 -13.41
C GLU A 93 33.10 0.40 -12.74
N GLU A 94 33.23 0.39 -11.41
CA GLU A 94 33.61 -0.81 -10.64
C GLU A 94 32.45 -1.81 -10.49
N PHE A 95 31.21 -1.32 -10.60
CA PHE A 95 29.98 -2.07 -10.37
C PHE A 95 29.11 -2.13 -11.63
N CYS A 96 29.71 -2.45 -12.77
CA CYS A 96 29.05 -2.67 -14.06
C CYS A 96 28.19 -1.51 -14.60
N GLY A 97 28.32 -0.30 -14.06
CA GLY A 97 27.53 0.88 -14.40
C GLY A 97 26.30 1.11 -13.52
N ILE A 98 26.20 0.46 -12.35
CA ILE A 98 25.11 0.69 -11.37
C ILE A 98 25.23 2.14 -10.84
N LYS A 99 24.21 2.97 -11.14
CA LYS A 99 24.14 4.37 -10.70
C LYS A 99 23.22 4.58 -9.51
N SER A 100 22.20 3.76 -9.39
CA SER A 100 21.24 3.83 -8.30
C SER A 100 20.66 2.45 -8.02
N PHE A 101 20.13 2.26 -6.81
CA PHE A 101 19.38 1.07 -6.43
C PHE A 101 18.40 1.39 -5.32
N SER A 102 17.34 0.59 -5.20
CA SER A 102 16.39 0.67 -4.10
C SER A 102 16.91 -0.09 -2.87
N PHE A 103 16.72 0.49 -1.69
CA PHE A 103 17.17 -0.10 -0.43
C PHE A 103 16.15 0.15 0.69
N PRO A 104 15.94 -0.77 1.65
CA PRO A 104 14.90 -0.59 2.65
C PRO A 104 15.17 0.63 3.54
N ALA A 105 14.16 1.48 3.68
CA ALA A 105 14.26 2.79 4.34
C ALA A 105 14.46 2.71 5.88
N GLU A 106 14.51 1.52 6.45
CA GLU A 106 14.78 1.28 7.87
C GLU A 106 16.27 1.08 8.19
N PHE A 107 17.11 0.86 7.17
CA PHE A 107 18.55 0.64 7.34
C PHE A 107 19.37 1.94 7.21
N LEU A 108 18.75 3.02 6.74
CA LEU A 108 19.39 4.30 6.54
C LEU A 108 18.71 5.40 7.34
N TRP A 109 19.50 6.39 7.76
CA TRP A 109 19.04 7.57 8.44
C TRP A 109 18.16 8.37 7.49
N LYS A 110 17.04 8.87 8.02
CA LYS A 110 16.11 9.74 7.32
C LYS A 110 15.78 10.96 8.18
N PRO A 111 15.59 12.13 7.58
CA PRO A 111 15.29 13.35 8.32
C PRO A 111 13.92 13.27 8.99
N ASP A 112 13.78 13.90 10.14
CA ASP A 112 12.60 13.92 11.00
C ASP A 112 11.62 15.06 10.62
N ILE A 113 11.32 15.17 9.32
CA ILE A 113 10.48 16.26 8.80
C ILE A 113 9.01 16.01 9.15
N THR A 114 8.36 17.05 9.69
CA THR A 114 6.96 17.03 10.10
C THR A 114 6.24 18.30 9.63
N ILE A 115 4.91 18.26 9.68
CA ILE A 115 4.03 19.36 9.26
C ILE A 115 3.39 19.96 10.51
N HIS A 116 3.56 21.27 10.72
CA HIS A 116 3.11 21.94 11.94
C HIS A 116 1.60 21.89 12.14
N GLU A 117 0.84 22.07 11.07
CA GLU A 117 -0.63 22.14 11.08
C GLU A 117 -1.31 20.77 11.12
N MET A 118 -0.54 19.67 11.12
CA MET A 118 -1.06 18.31 11.09
C MET A 118 -1.78 17.94 12.39
N THR A 119 -3.03 17.50 12.27
CA THR A 119 -3.92 17.18 13.41
C THR A 119 -4.11 15.69 13.65
N GLU A 120 -4.07 14.90 12.58
CA GLU A 120 -4.18 13.45 12.64
C GLU A 120 -2.93 12.83 12.05
N LYS A 121 -2.58 11.63 12.52
CA LYS A 121 -1.53 10.84 11.90
C LYS A 121 -1.92 10.47 10.48
N ASP A 122 -0.96 10.54 9.56
CA ASP A 122 -1.14 10.11 8.18
C ASP A 122 -1.61 8.65 8.14
N LYS A 123 -2.65 8.43 7.32
CA LYS A 123 -3.28 7.12 7.10
C LYS A 123 -2.78 6.47 5.82
N GLY A 124 -1.97 7.15 5.02
CA GLY A 124 -1.39 6.63 3.78
C GLY A 124 -0.35 5.52 3.99
N PRO A 125 -0.08 4.71 2.95
CA PRO A 125 1.04 3.78 2.96
C PRO A 125 2.36 4.55 2.82
N ARG A 126 3.31 4.33 3.73
CA ARG A 126 4.67 4.86 3.62
C ARG A 126 5.51 3.99 2.69
N SER A 127 6.46 4.61 1.98
CA SER A 127 7.40 3.86 1.16
C SER A 127 8.30 2.96 2.04
N PRO A 128 8.34 1.64 1.78
CA PRO A 128 9.23 0.74 2.50
C PRO A 128 10.68 0.84 2.04
N TYR A 129 10.92 1.33 0.82
CA TYR A 129 12.23 1.50 0.20
C TYR A 129 12.52 2.97 -0.08
N LEU A 130 13.79 3.28 -0.21
CA LEU A 130 14.31 4.56 -0.69
C LEU A 130 15.32 4.28 -1.81
N ILE A 131 15.58 5.27 -2.66
CA ILE A 131 16.56 5.13 -3.74
C ILE A 131 17.88 5.72 -3.27
N VAL A 132 18.96 4.98 -3.46
CA VAL A 132 20.33 5.42 -3.18
C VAL A 132 21.06 5.60 -4.49
N GLU A 133 21.67 6.75 -4.71
CA GLU A 133 22.49 7.07 -5.88
C GLU A 133 23.99 6.94 -5.57
N ASN A 134 24.80 6.71 -6.60
CA ASN A 134 26.24 6.47 -6.49
C ASN A 134 27.02 7.67 -5.94
N THR A 135 26.46 8.87 -6.06
CA THR A 135 26.97 10.13 -5.52
C THR A 135 26.76 10.28 -4.01
N GLY A 136 26.00 9.36 -3.41
CA GLY A 136 25.54 9.40 -2.02
C GLY A 136 24.23 10.15 -1.82
N ASP A 137 23.59 10.60 -2.89
CA ASP A 137 22.26 11.20 -2.80
C ASP A 137 21.21 10.11 -2.52
N VAL A 138 20.27 10.41 -1.63
CA VAL A 138 19.22 9.50 -1.18
C VAL A 138 17.87 10.16 -1.42
N VAL A 139 16.96 9.42 -2.05
CA VAL A 139 15.63 9.88 -2.43
C VAL A 139 14.57 9.08 -1.68
N LEU A 140 13.66 9.79 -1.00
CA LEU A 140 12.48 9.22 -0.38
C LEU A 140 11.23 9.93 -0.92
N THR A 141 10.36 9.15 -1.55
CA THR A 141 9.05 9.57 -2.05
C THR A 141 7.97 8.97 -1.17
N ASP A 142 7.10 9.81 -0.61
CA ASP A 142 5.95 9.39 0.19
C ASP A 142 4.66 10.07 -0.30
N ASP A 143 3.61 9.26 -0.46
CA ASP A 143 2.26 9.70 -0.81
C ASP A 143 1.44 9.78 0.50
N GLN A 144 1.00 10.98 0.93
CA GLN A 144 0.39 11.20 2.26
C GLN A 144 -0.98 11.87 2.21
N VAL A 145 -1.91 11.39 3.05
CA VAL A 145 -3.19 12.05 3.28
C VAL A 145 -3.13 12.86 4.56
N LEU A 146 -3.09 14.18 4.38
CA LEU A 146 -2.89 15.14 5.44
C LEU A 146 -4.23 15.69 5.92
N SER A 147 -4.47 15.55 7.22
CA SER A 147 -5.52 16.27 7.94
C SER A 147 -4.89 17.46 8.65
N THR A 148 -5.09 18.68 8.14
CA THR A 148 -4.45 19.88 8.68
C THR A 148 -5.45 20.92 9.17
N THR A 149 -5.07 21.67 10.20
CA THR A 149 -5.83 22.84 10.63
C THR A 149 -5.68 23.96 9.61
N CYS A 150 -6.77 24.55 9.18
CA CYS A 150 -6.78 25.71 8.31
C CYS A 150 -7.91 26.66 8.69
N ARG A 151 -7.55 27.92 8.94
CA ARG A 151 -8.51 28.96 9.31
C ARG A 151 -9.36 29.36 8.11
N MET A 152 -10.64 28.98 8.13
CA MET A 152 -11.59 29.27 7.05
C MET A 152 -12.33 30.58 7.25
N HIS A 153 -12.54 31.31 6.16
CA HIS A 153 -13.27 32.58 6.11
C HIS A 153 -14.56 32.46 5.28
N VAL A 154 -15.64 31.97 5.89
CA VAL A 154 -16.92 31.64 5.20
C VAL A 154 -17.87 32.83 4.96
N HIS A 155 -17.45 34.06 5.28
CA HIS A 155 -18.27 35.28 5.17
C HIS A 155 -18.83 35.57 3.75
N LYS A 156 -18.16 35.10 2.69
CA LYS A 156 -18.55 35.28 1.28
C LYS A 156 -19.24 34.06 0.69
N PHE A 157 -19.67 33.12 1.52
CA PHE A 157 -20.35 31.91 1.05
C PHE A 157 -21.50 32.24 0.08
N PRO A 158 -21.64 31.54 -1.06
CA PRO A 158 -20.85 30.40 -1.55
C PRO A 158 -19.66 30.78 -2.48
N PHE A 159 -19.28 32.06 -2.56
CA PHE A 159 -18.22 32.58 -3.43
C PHE A 159 -16.90 32.83 -2.67
N ASP A 160 -16.60 31.98 -1.70
CA ASP A 160 -15.44 32.11 -0.84
C ASP A 160 -14.16 31.51 -1.46
N ILE A 161 -13.02 32.11 -1.07
CA ILE A 161 -11.67 31.66 -1.37
C ILE A 161 -10.97 31.42 -0.04
N GLN A 162 -10.28 30.29 0.07
CA GLN A 162 -9.56 29.87 1.26
C GLN A 162 -8.07 29.71 0.96
N SER A 163 -7.23 30.03 1.94
CA SER A 163 -5.77 29.88 1.86
C SER A 163 -5.28 29.10 3.08
N CYS A 164 -4.81 27.88 2.85
CA CYS A 164 -4.35 26.96 3.89
C CYS A 164 -2.84 26.78 3.80
N SER A 165 -2.14 26.79 4.93
CA SER A 165 -0.68 26.64 4.98
C SER A 165 -0.28 25.25 5.47
N LEU A 166 0.73 24.68 4.82
CA LEU A 166 1.44 23.47 5.25
C LEU A 166 2.89 23.86 5.54
N THR A 167 3.25 23.89 6.81
CA THR A 167 4.58 24.31 7.27
C THR A 167 5.43 23.09 7.61
N PHE A 168 6.42 22.81 6.77
CA PHE A 168 7.38 21.72 6.96
C PHE A 168 8.54 22.19 7.81
N LYS A 169 8.91 21.38 8.81
CA LYS A 169 10.05 21.62 9.68
C LYS A 169 10.60 20.31 10.25
N SER A 170 11.86 20.32 10.68
CA SER A 170 12.37 19.25 11.55
C SER A 170 11.74 19.36 12.95
N ILE A 171 11.46 18.22 13.58
CA ILE A 171 10.91 18.20 14.94
C ILE A 171 11.98 18.39 16.01
N VAL A 172 13.19 17.83 15.83
CA VAL A 172 14.29 17.92 16.82
C VAL A 172 15.42 18.85 16.38
N HIS A 173 15.68 19.02 15.08
CA HIS A 173 16.90 19.66 14.60
C HIS A 173 16.79 21.18 14.37
N THR A 174 17.94 21.85 14.52
CA THR A 174 18.12 23.28 14.19
C THR A 174 18.50 23.47 12.72
N VAL A 175 18.44 24.73 12.25
CA VAL A 175 18.96 25.15 10.93
C VAL A 175 20.45 24.83 10.70
N ASN A 176 21.24 24.70 11.78
CA ASN A 176 22.66 24.36 11.67
C ASN A 176 22.88 22.85 11.45
N GLU A 177 21.88 22.02 11.71
CA GLU A 177 21.95 20.57 11.56
C GLU A 177 21.18 20.09 10.32
N ILE A 178 19.96 20.61 10.12
CA ILE A 178 19.12 20.34 8.96
C ILE A 178 18.69 21.67 8.34
N LEU A 179 19.06 21.85 7.07
CA LEU A 179 18.62 22.98 6.26
C LEU A 179 17.61 22.50 5.23
N LEU A 180 16.40 23.07 5.24
CA LEU A 180 15.37 22.74 4.26
C LEU A 180 15.51 23.63 3.03
N VAL A 181 15.57 23.00 1.86
CA VAL A 181 15.65 23.67 0.56
C VAL A 181 14.43 23.27 -0.27
N LYS A 182 13.81 24.24 -0.94
CA LYS A 182 12.69 23.96 -1.87
C LYS A 182 13.24 23.50 -3.22
N TYR A 183 12.67 22.46 -3.80
CA TYR A 183 13.04 22.01 -5.14
C TYR A 183 12.49 22.92 -6.24
N HIS A 184 11.19 23.25 -6.14
CA HIS A 184 10.50 24.10 -7.09
C HIS A 184 10.07 25.46 -6.51
N ASP A 185 10.09 26.48 -7.36
CA ASP A 185 9.48 27.77 -7.05
C ASP A 185 7.95 27.71 -7.20
N SER A 186 7.26 28.63 -6.53
CA SER A 186 5.79 28.75 -6.54
C SER A 186 5.16 28.60 -7.94
N LYS A 187 5.78 29.20 -8.97
CA LYS A 187 5.29 29.13 -10.34
C LYS A 187 5.31 27.70 -10.90
N LYS A 188 6.44 27.01 -10.77
CA LYS A 188 6.59 25.62 -11.26
C LYS A 188 5.73 24.66 -10.46
N THR A 189 5.72 24.78 -9.13
CA THR A 189 4.86 23.95 -8.26
C THR A 189 3.38 24.09 -8.63
N THR A 190 2.92 25.32 -8.92
CA THR A 190 1.55 25.56 -9.37
C THR A 190 1.27 24.93 -10.74
N GLU A 191 2.18 25.09 -11.71
CA GLU A 191 2.04 24.51 -13.06
C GLU A 191 1.97 22.97 -13.02
N PHE A 192 2.87 22.31 -12.28
CA PHE A 192 2.85 20.85 -12.12
C PHE A 192 1.62 20.36 -11.35
N THR A 193 1.22 21.06 -10.28
CA THR A 193 0.01 20.72 -9.52
C THR A 193 -1.25 20.76 -10.40
N HIS A 194 -1.37 21.76 -11.29
CA HIS A 194 -2.49 21.83 -12.24
C HIS A 194 -2.56 20.63 -13.21
N GLN A 195 -1.42 20.04 -13.55
CA GLN A 195 -1.35 18.86 -14.41
C GLN A 195 -1.68 17.57 -13.66
N LEU A 196 -1.34 17.50 -12.37
CA LEU A 196 -1.49 16.30 -11.54
C LEU A 196 -2.84 16.18 -10.85
N ILE A 197 -3.44 17.30 -10.43
CA ILE A 197 -4.60 17.29 -9.54
C ILE A 197 -5.80 16.55 -10.15
N GLN A 198 -6.27 15.50 -9.49
CA GLN A 198 -7.39 14.69 -9.97
C GLN A 198 -8.72 15.08 -9.34
N THR A 199 -8.74 15.31 -8.02
CA THR A 199 -9.99 15.57 -7.29
C THR A 199 -10.24 17.06 -7.11
N GLN A 200 -11.37 17.52 -7.65
CA GLN A 200 -11.82 18.92 -7.61
C GLN A 200 -13.35 18.97 -7.58
N TYR A 201 -13.96 18.31 -6.59
CA TYR A 201 -15.41 18.24 -6.50
C TYR A 201 -16.03 19.60 -6.17
N GLU A 202 -15.87 20.02 -4.92
CA GLU A 202 -16.45 21.25 -4.38
C GLU A 202 -15.47 22.42 -4.45
N TRP A 203 -14.18 22.14 -4.40
CA TRP A 203 -13.10 23.12 -4.36
C TRP A 203 -12.26 23.05 -5.63
N LEU A 204 -11.97 24.22 -6.19
CA LEU A 204 -11.06 24.41 -7.31
C LEU A 204 -9.72 24.88 -6.76
N PHE A 205 -8.65 24.17 -7.14
CA PHE A 205 -7.29 24.64 -6.89
C PHE A 205 -6.99 25.88 -7.74
N ILE A 206 -6.42 26.92 -7.12
CA ILE A 206 -6.07 28.17 -7.78
C ILE A 206 -4.55 28.25 -7.97
N ASP A 207 -3.81 28.29 -6.87
CA ASP A 207 -2.35 28.35 -6.86
C ASP A 207 -1.74 27.75 -5.59
N MET A 208 -0.44 27.48 -5.65
CA MET A 208 0.35 27.07 -4.50
C MET A 208 1.60 27.94 -4.38
N ARG A 209 1.72 28.64 -3.24
CA ARG A 209 2.87 29.50 -2.94
C ARG A 209 3.85 28.78 -2.03
N VAL A 210 5.12 28.79 -2.41
CA VAL A 210 6.22 28.16 -1.67
C VAL A 210 7.16 29.24 -1.14
N THR A 211 7.34 29.29 0.19
CA THR A 211 8.21 30.27 0.85
C THR A 211 9.14 29.60 1.85
N ASN A 212 10.43 29.97 1.78
CA ASN A 212 11.41 29.57 2.79
C ASN A 212 11.42 30.62 3.91
N THR A 213 11.35 30.15 5.15
CA THR A 213 11.33 30.97 6.34
C THR A 213 12.25 30.34 7.38
N CYS A 214 12.78 31.17 8.28
CA CYS A 214 13.48 30.68 9.47
C CYS A 214 12.70 31.19 10.67
N ILE A 215 12.20 30.26 11.48
CA ILE A 215 11.44 30.58 12.68
C ILE A 215 12.39 30.46 13.87
N ASN A 216 12.48 31.54 14.65
CA ASN A 216 13.21 31.54 15.91
C ASN A 216 12.20 31.40 17.06
N GLN A 217 12.20 30.25 17.73
CA GLN A 217 11.41 30.00 18.93
C GLN A 217 12.35 29.63 20.07
N PHE A 218 12.32 30.38 21.17
CA PHE A 218 13.11 30.09 22.39
C PHE A 218 14.60 29.82 22.12
N ASP A 219 15.27 30.70 21.36
CA ASP A 219 16.67 30.56 20.89
C ASP A 219 16.96 29.34 20.00
N PHE A 220 15.92 28.63 19.56
CA PHE A 220 16.00 27.54 18.60
C PHE A 220 15.62 28.06 17.21
N GLN A 221 16.62 28.18 16.32
CA GLN A 221 16.39 28.58 14.93
C GLN A 221 16.08 27.33 14.10
N GLN A 222 14.86 27.24 13.56
CA GLN A 222 14.44 26.15 12.69
C GLN A 222 14.30 26.64 11.25
N SER A 223 14.83 25.86 10.31
CA SER A 223 14.53 26.03 8.88
C SER A 223 13.11 25.53 8.61
N THR A 224 12.28 26.36 7.97
CA THR A 224 10.89 26.01 7.67
C THR A 224 10.52 26.36 6.23
N ILE A 225 9.80 25.46 5.56
CA ILE A 225 9.23 25.71 4.23
C ILE A 225 7.71 25.71 4.35
N VAL A 226 7.08 26.79 3.90
CA VAL A 226 5.63 26.95 3.96
C VAL A 226 5.06 26.84 2.55
N TYR A 227 4.20 25.84 2.35
CA TYR A 227 3.37 25.68 1.15
C TYR A 227 1.97 26.20 1.45
N THR A 228 1.59 27.33 0.84
CA THR A 228 0.25 27.90 0.96
C THR A 228 -0.60 27.47 -0.23
N ILE A 229 -1.65 26.69 0.02
CA ILE A 229 -2.63 26.23 -0.96
C ILE A 229 -3.79 27.22 -1.00
N THR A 230 -4.06 27.82 -2.16
CA THR A 230 -5.24 28.65 -2.38
C THR A 230 -6.29 27.88 -3.17
N MET A 231 -7.52 27.86 -2.68
CA MET A 231 -8.64 27.17 -3.31
C MET A 231 -9.91 28.01 -3.28
N GLY A 232 -10.75 27.88 -4.31
CA GLY A 232 -12.03 28.59 -4.44
C GLY A 232 -13.20 27.61 -4.55
N ARG A 233 -14.35 27.94 -3.96
CA ARG A 233 -15.54 27.07 -3.99
C ARG A 233 -16.26 27.12 -5.35
N LYS A 234 -16.74 25.96 -5.81
CA LYS A 234 -17.69 25.87 -6.93
C LYS A 234 -19.10 26.18 -6.46
N SER A 235 -19.54 27.42 -6.67
CA SER A 235 -20.82 27.93 -6.17
C SER A 235 -22.07 27.48 -6.94
N ALA A 236 -21.92 26.86 -8.11
CA ALA A 236 -23.05 26.57 -9.02
C ALA A 236 -24.18 25.75 -8.35
N LEU A 237 -23.85 24.68 -7.62
CA LEU A 237 -24.84 23.85 -6.93
C LEU A 237 -25.54 24.61 -5.80
N TYR A 238 -24.81 25.44 -5.06
CA TYR A 238 -25.37 26.29 -4.01
C TYR A 238 -26.32 27.35 -4.56
N ILE A 239 -26.03 27.89 -5.75
CA ILE A 239 -26.91 28.86 -6.40
C ILE A 239 -28.24 28.20 -6.78
N VAL A 240 -28.21 27.03 -7.42
CA VAL A 240 -29.42 26.33 -7.88
C VAL A 240 -30.23 25.78 -6.71
N ASN A 241 -29.59 25.22 -5.68
CA ASN A 241 -30.29 24.52 -4.61
C ASN A 241 -30.66 25.42 -3.42
N PHE A 242 -29.96 26.54 -3.21
CA PHE A 242 -30.22 27.43 -2.07
C PHE A 242 -30.67 28.82 -2.51
N LEU A 243 -29.90 29.52 -3.33
CA LEU A 243 -30.23 30.90 -3.70
C LEU A 243 -31.50 30.97 -4.56
N LEU A 244 -31.66 30.09 -5.55
CA LEU A 244 -32.81 30.12 -6.45
C LEU A 244 -34.14 29.83 -5.73
N PRO A 245 -34.28 28.79 -4.88
CA PRO A 245 -35.49 28.58 -4.10
C PRO A 245 -35.80 29.73 -3.14
N VAL A 246 -34.80 30.31 -2.47
CA VAL A 246 -35.00 31.46 -1.59
C VAL A 246 -35.51 32.67 -2.38
N MET A 247 -34.92 32.96 -3.53
CA MET A 247 -35.40 34.03 -4.42
C MET A 247 -36.82 33.76 -4.92
N PHE A 248 -37.15 32.50 -5.23
CA PHE A 248 -38.51 32.11 -5.61
C PHE A 248 -39.51 32.33 -4.48
N PHE A 249 -39.21 31.90 -3.25
CA PHE A 249 -40.06 32.15 -2.09
C PHE A 249 -40.20 33.65 -1.77
N LEU A 250 -39.13 34.44 -1.91
CA LEU A 250 -39.20 35.90 -1.75
C LEU A 250 -40.10 36.55 -2.81
N ILE A 251 -40.06 36.08 -4.06
CA ILE A 251 -40.95 36.55 -5.12
C ILE A 251 -42.40 36.15 -4.81
N LEU A 252 -42.66 34.93 -4.33
CA LEU A 252 -44.00 34.51 -3.92
C LEU A 252 -44.53 35.31 -2.74
N ASP A 253 -43.69 35.59 -1.74
CA ASP A 253 -44.05 36.43 -0.58
C ASP A 253 -44.40 37.86 -1.03
N LEU A 254 -43.57 38.46 -1.88
CA LEU A 254 -43.85 39.77 -2.49
C LEU A 254 -45.13 39.75 -3.34
N ALA A 255 -45.38 38.68 -4.09
CA ALA A 255 -46.59 38.51 -4.89
C ALA A 255 -47.85 38.34 -4.01
N SER A 256 -47.72 37.76 -2.82
CA SER A 256 -48.84 37.61 -1.88
C SER A 256 -49.42 38.96 -1.42
N PHE A 257 -48.58 40.01 -1.33
CA PHE A 257 -49.04 41.37 -1.03
C PHE A 257 -49.88 42.00 -2.16
N LEU A 258 -49.79 41.48 -3.39
CA LEU A 258 -50.60 41.93 -4.53
C LEU A 258 -51.96 41.23 -4.62
N ILE A 259 -52.17 40.16 -3.85
CA ILE A 259 -53.46 39.46 -3.78
C ILE A 259 -54.41 40.32 -2.95
N SER A 260 -55.45 40.85 -3.61
CA SER A 260 -56.51 41.62 -2.97
C SER A 260 -57.18 40.80 -1.87
N ASP A 261 -57.43 41.43 -0.72
CA ASP A 261 -58.05 40.86 0.48
C ASP A 261 -59.54 40.53 0.26
N SER A 262 -59.80 39.51 -0.56
CA SER A 262 -61.14 38.97 -0.79
C SER A 262 -61.10 37.44 -0.84
N GLY A 263 -61.02 36.83 0.35
CA GLY A 263 -61.45 35.43 0.55
C GLY A 263 -60.40 34.46 1.09
N GLY A 264 -60.36 34.27 2.42
CA GLY A 264 -60.50 32.97 3.07
C GLY A 264 -59.48 31.83 2.87
N GLU A 265 -58.37 31.96 2.15
CA GLU A 265 -57.43 30.84 1.94
C GLU A 265 -56.07 31.02 2.67
N LYS A 266 -56.13 31.20 3.99
CA LYS A 266 -54.94 31.21 4.88
C LYS A 266 -54.93 30.02 5.84
N GLU A 267 -55.22 28.79 5.41
CA GLU A 267 -55.19 27.64 6.35
C GLU A 267 -55.16 26.26 5.67
N SER A 268 -54.18 25.95 4.81
CA SER A 268 -54.10 24.59 4.24
C SER A 268 -52.72 24.02 3.88
N ASN A 269 -51.61 24.53 4.43
CA ASN A 269 -50.27 24.02 4.10
C ASN A 269 -49.39 23.73 5.33
N SER A 270 -49.92 23.02 6.33
CA SER A 270 -49.10 22.54 7.47
C SER A 270 -49.54 21.16 8.00
N GLN A 271 -49.60 20.15 7.15
CA GLN A 271 -49.72 18.77 7.63
C GLN A 271 -49.12 17.76 6.67
N LEU A 272 -47.81 17.54 6.81
CA LEU A 272 -47.12 16.36 6.31
C LEU A 272 -46.05 16.00 7.36
N ARG A 273 -46.33 14.97 8.17
CA ARG A 273 -45.32 14.32 9.02
C ARG A 273 -45.48 12.80 8.99
N VAL A 274 -44.31 12.19 8.81
CA VAL A 274 -43.89 10.81 8.56
C VAL A 274 -44.17 9.85 9.74
N GLU A 275 -44.25 8.54 9.42
CA GLU A 275 -43.64 7.35 10.08
C GLU A 275 -44.62 6.15 10.05
N SER A 276 -44.40 5.05 9.30
CA SER A 276 -43.42 3.94 9.43
C SER A 276 -43.48 3.21 10.78
N HIS A 277 -44.20 2.08 10.83
CA HIS A 277 -44.26 1.18 11.98
C HIS A 277 -43.67 -0.19 11.61
N ASP A 278 -42.46 -0.38 12.11
CA ASP A 278 -41.80 -1.57 12.67
C ASP A 278 -42.02 -2.98 12.12
N PHE A 279 -40.85 -3.53 11.75
CA PHE A 279 -40.42 -4.90 11.94
C PHE A 279 -40.70 -5.40 13.37
N GLU A 280 -41.80 -6.10 13.54
CA GLU A 280 -42.01 -6.99 14.69
C GLU A 280 -42.69 -8.28 14.20
N LYS A 281 -41.94 -9.05 13.39
CA LYS A 281 -42.39 -10.38 12.96
C LYS A 281 -41.22 -11.29 12.59
N LEU A 282 -40.20 -11.29 13.45
CA LEU A 282 -39.06 -12.19 13.30
C LEU A 282 -38.51 -12.60 14.67
N SER A 283 -39.36 -13.19 15.52
CA SER A 283 -38.86 -13.93 16.69
C SER A 283 -39.79 -15.02 17.26
N ASP A 284 -40.80 -15.49 16.52
CA ASP A 284 -41.74 -16.51 17.03
C ASP A 284 -41.74 -17.85 16.28
N GLU A 285 -40.94 -18.03 15.22
CA GLU A 285 -40.83 -19.31 14.50
C GLU A 285 -39.53 -20.09 14.79
N LEU A 286 -38.61 -19.53 15.58
CA LEU A 286 -37.36 -20.19 16.00
C LEU A 286 -37.50 -21.00 17.31
N MET A 287 -38.73 -21.23 17.76
CA MET A 287 -39.05 -22.04 18.95
C MET A 287 -39.90 -23.26 18.63
N GLU A 288 -39.83 -23.74 17.38
CA GLU A 288 -40.51 -24.97 16.94
C GLU A 288 -39.56 -25.98 16.25
N ALA A 289 -38.24 -25.78 16.41
CA ALA A 289 -37.20 -26.72 15.99
C ALA A 289 -36.45 -27.39 17.17
N LEU A 290 -36.86 -27.09 18.41
CA LEU A 290 -36.21 -27.60 19.63
C LEU A 290 -37.09 -28.53 20.50
N LYS A 291 -38.25 -28.96 19.99
CA LYS A 291 -39.18 -29.87 20.71
C LYS A 291 -39.30 -31.28 20.12
N THR A 292 -38.52 -31.61 19.08
CA THR A 292 -38.51 -32.92 18.41
C THR A 292 -37.24 -33.73 18.64
N LEU A 293 -36.30 -33.26 19.46
CA LEU A 293 -35.02 -33.93 19.75
C LEU A 293 -34.89 -34.50 21.17
N THR A 294 -35.99 -34.58 21.92
CA THR A 294 -35.96 -35.05 23.33
C THR A 294 -36.95 -36.18 23.62
N VAL A 295 -37.20 -37.06 22.65
CA VAL A 295 -38.07 -38.24 22.83
C VAL A 295 -37.48 -39.55 22.27
N VAL A 296 -36.34 -39.53 21.58
CA VAL A 296 -35.77 -40.74 20.94
C VAL A 296 -34.57 -41.33 21.70
N LEU A 297 -34.01 -40.64 22.70
CA LEU A 297 -32.83 -41.10 23.44
C LEU A 297 -33.13 -41.39 24.92
N ASN A 298 -33.87 -42.47 25.17
CA ASN A 298 -33.51 -43.50 26.16
C ASN A 298 -34.71 -44.41 26.44
N ASN A 299 -34.59 -45.69 26.11
CA ASN A 299 -35.04 -46.73 27.02
C ASN A 299 -34.24 -48.03 26.84
N ARG A 300 -33.47 -48.29 27.90
CA ARG A 300 -33.28 -49.60 28.54
C ARG A 300 -32.71 -50.74 27.69
N LYS A 301 -31.38 -50.89 27.86
CA LYS A 301 -30.72 -52.20 27.87
C LYS A 301 -31.26 -53.01 29.05
N GLU A 302 -31.75 -54.20 28.77
CA GLU A 302 -31.85 -55.30 29.73
C GLU A 302 -31.36 -56.59 29.08
N GLU A 303 -30.85 -57.45 29.95
CA GLU A 303 -29.82 -58.45 29.71
C GLU A 303 -30.37 -59.76 29.14
N GLN A 304 -29.66 -60.36 28.19
CA GLN A 304 -29.92 -61.74 27.75
C GLN A 304 -28.64 -62.58 27.78
N LYS A 305 -28.72 -63.69 28.53
CA LYS A 305 -27.64 -64.64 28.85
C LYS A 305 -27.11 -65.33 27.57
N PRO A 306 -25.79 -65.62 27.50
CA PRO A 306 -25.16 -66.11 26.28
C PRO A 306 -25.45 -67.61 26.04
N GLY A 307 -26.16 -67.89 24.94
CA GLY A 307 -26.29 -69.24 24.39
C GLY A 307 -25.01 -69.72 23.70
N TYR A 308 -24.90 -71.05 23.61
CA TYR A 308 -23.89 -71.92 23.01
C TYR A 308 -23.06 -71.38 21.80
N TRP A 309 -23.59 -70.44 21.02
CA TRP A 309 -22.92 -69.77 19.88
C TRP A 309 -21.79 -68.79 20.26
N THR A 310 -21.73 -68.31 21.50
CA THR A 310 -20.64 -67.44 22.00
C THR A 310 -19.29 -68.16 22.15
N ARG A 311 -19.30 -69.48 22.34
CA ARG A 311 -18.06 -70.30 22.38
C ARG A 311 -17.48 -70.57 20.99
N ILE A 312 -18.33 -70.66 19.97
CA ILE A 312 -17.89 -70.83 18.57
C ILE A 312 -17.37 -69.49 18.02
N ALA A 313 -18.06 -68.38 18.31
CA ALA A 313 -17.62 -67.03 17.93
C ALA A 313 -16.23 -66.68 18.50
N LYS A 314 -15.90 -67.10 19.73
CA LYS A 314 -14.59 -66.84 20.35
C LYS A 314 -13.44 -67.63 19.70
N THR A 315 -13.73 -68.80 19.14
CA THR A 315 -12.74 -69.64 18.44
C THR A 315 -12.49 -69.12 17.03
N ILE A 316 -13.54 -68.71 16.31
CA ILE A 316 -13.42 -68.07 14.99
C ILE A 316 -12.72 -66.71 15.14
N ASN A 317 -13.07 -65.91 16.15
CA ASN A 317 -12.45 -64.60 16.38
C ASN A 317 -10.97 -64.73 16.79
N LYS A 318 -10.55 -65.83 17.43
CA LYS A 318 -9.13 -66.12 17.70
C LYS A 318 -8.35 -66.49 16.45
N VAL A 319 -8.92 -67.29 15.56
CA VAL A 319 -8.27 -67.67 14.28
C VAL A 319 -8.23 -66.47 13.34
N PHE A 320 -9.33 -65.71 13.24
CA PHE A 320 -9.33 -64.44 12.52
C PHE A 320 -8.36 -63.43 13.13
N PHE A 321 -8.23 -63.34 14.46
CA PHE A 321 -7.25 -62.46 15.09
C PHE A 321 -5.81 -62.89 14.80
N ILE A 322 -5.50 -64.18 14.78
CA ILE A 322 -4.16 -64.67 14.43
C ILE A 322 -3.87 -64.45 12.94
N CYS A 323 -4.80 -64.75 12.04
CA CYS A 323 -4.66 -64.47 10.60
C CYS A 323 -4.61 -62.97 10.31
N TYR A 324 -5.38 -62.15 11.05
CA TYR A 324 -5.36 -60.69 10.97
C TYR A 324 -4.05 -60.14 11.51
N VAL A 325 -3.50 -60.67 12.61
CA VAL A 325 -2.19 -60.28 13.14
C VAL A 325 -1.05 -60.71 12.21
N ILE A 326 -1.12 -61.89 11.60
CA ILE A 326 -0.12 -62.35 10.62
C ILE A 326 -0.23 -61.56 9.32
N ALA A 327 -1.43 -61.29 8.83
CA ALA A 327 -1.65 -60.47 7.63
C ALA A 327 -1.26 -59.02 7.87
N THR A 328 -1.60 -58.42 9.02
CA THR A 328 -1.19 -57.05 9.38
C THR A 328 0.30 -56.97 9.67
N THR A 329 0.94 -57.97 10.29
CA THR A 329 2.41 -57.95 10.47
C THR A 329 3.16 -58.21 9.16
N ALA A 330 2.61 -58.99 8.23
CA ALA A 330 3.15 -59.13 6.87
C ALA A 330 2.93 -57.87 6.02
N PHE A 331 1.78 -57.19 6.16
CA PHE A 331 1.52 -55.87 5.54
C PHE A 331 2.39 -54.77 6.16
N LEU A 332 2.64 -54.80 7.48
CA LEU A 332 3.53 -53.87 8.17
C LEU A 332 5.02 -54.16 7.91
N LYS A 333 5.41 -55.40 7.59
CA LYS A 333 6.78 -55.73 7.18
C LYS A 333 7.06 -55.44 5.70
N ASN A 334 6.07 -55.57 4.83
CA ASN A 334 6.23 -55.34 3.38
C ASN A 334 5.73 -53.96 2.91
N GLY A 335 5.11 -53.17 3.80
CA GLY A 335 4.58 -51.84 3.51
C GLY A 335 5.44 -50.68 4.04
N VAL A 336 6.61 -50.95 4.62
CA VAL A 336 7.57 -49.91 4.96
C VAL A 336 8.64 -49.88 3.88
N SER A 337 8.29 -49.33 2.72
CA SER A 337 9.28 -48.52 2.03
C SER A 337 9.73 -47.48 3.04
N SER A 338 11.03 -47.35 3.25
CA SER A 338 11.61 -46.20 3.95
C SER A 338 11.11 -44.94 3.24
N GLU A 339 9.97 -44.39 3.68
CA GLU A 339 9.61 -43.01 3.37
C GLU A 339 10.80 -42.20 3.89
N ARG A 340 11.55 -41.56 2.99
CA ARG A 340 12.43 -40.49 3.42
C ARG A 340 11.52 -39.53 4.18
N ASN A 341 11.84 -39.26 5.44
CA ASN A 341 11.19 -38.20 6.21
C ASN A 341 11.62 -36.87 5.57
N CYS A 342 10.97 -36.51 4.48
CA CYS A 342 11.16 -35.24 3.80
C CYS A 342 10.33 -34.19 4.51
N SER A 343 10.97 -33.10 4.89
CA SER A 343 10.36 -31.91 5.47
C SER A 343 10.57 -30.73 4.53
N TYR A 344 9.65 -29.77 4.55
CA TYR A 344 9.89 -28.47 3.89
C TYR A 344 11.16 -27.79 4.44
N GLN A 345 11.53 -28.10 5.68
CA GLN A 345 12.76 -27.60 6.29
C GLN A 345 14.02 -28.05 5.52
N ASP A 346 14.00 -29.21 4.87
CA ASP A 346 15.14 -29.71 4.09
C ASP A 346 15.43 -28.81 2.89
N VAL A 347 14.37 -28.28 2.25
CA VAL A 347 14.48 -27.31 1.15
C VAL A 347 14.95 -25.96 1.67
N VAL A 348 14.42 -25.51 2.82
CA VAL A 348 14.81 -24.25 3.46
C VAL A 348 16.30 -24.25 3.84
N ASP A 349 16.78 -25.36 4.40
CA ASP A 349 18.17 -25.54 4.82
C ASP A 349 19.09 -25.68 3.60
N TYR A 350 18.66 -26.38 2.54
CA TYR A 350 19.39 -26.47 1.27
C TYR A 350 19.61 -25.10 0.61
N LEU A 351 18.56 -24.30 0.53
CA LEU A 351 18.60 -22.94 -0.03
C LEU A 351 19.21 -21.91 0.93
N ASN A 352 19.42 -22.29 2.19
CA ASN A 352 19.98 -21.43 3.24
C ASN A 352 19.18 -20.12 3.46
N LEU A 353 17.85 -20.18 3.30
CA LEU A 353 16.97 -18.99 3.30
C LEU A 353 16.98 -18.24 4.64
N THR A 354 17.25 -18.92 5.74
CA THR A 354 17.25 -18.35 7.09
C THR A 354 18.58 -17.68 7.45
N ASN A 355 19.72 -18.29 7.10
CA ASN A 355 21.03 -17.73 7.49
C ASN A 355 21.50 -16.59 6.59
N ASN A 356 21.02 -16.51 5.35
CA ASN A 356 21.39 -15.45 4.42
C ASN A 356 20.20 -14.53 4.07
N LYS A 357 19.49 -14.09 5.11
CA LYS A 357 18.29 -13.24 4.99
C LYS A 357 18.52 -12.00 4.13
N ASP A 358 19.68 -11.37 4.29
CA ASP A 358 20.01 -10.11 3.62
C ASP A 358 20.02 -10.26 2.09
N LEU A 359 20.61 -11.35 1.59
CA LEU A 359 20.66 -11.67 0.16
C LEU A 359 19.27 -11.80 -0.47
N PHE A 360 18.31 -12.39 0.27
CA PHE A 360 17.00 -12.72 -0.29
C PHE A 360 15.95 -11.64 -0.06
N SER A 361 16.16 -10.68 0.86
CA SER A 361 15.13 -9.73 1.29
C SER A 361 15.41 -8.26 0.97
N LEU A 362 16.68 -7.84 0.84
CA LEU A 362 17.02 -6.41 0.76
C LEU A 362 16.89 -5.82 -0.64
N THR A 363 17.32 -6.59 -1.65
CA THR A 363 17.37 -6.13 -3.04
C THR A 363 16.59 -7.05 -3.97
N ARG A 364 16.27 -6.54 -5.15
CA ARG A 364 15.58 -7.27 -6.22
C ARG A 364 16.30 -8.59 -6.55
N PRO A 365 15.59 -9.73 -6.67
CA PRO A 365 16.19 -11.06 -6.74
C PRO A 365 16.61 -11.45 -8.16
N VAL A 366 17.48 -10.64 -8.77
CA VAL A 366 18.07 -10.90 -10.09
C VAL A 366 19.58 -11.05 -10.05
N LYS A 367 20.11 -11.93 -10.90
CA LYS A 367 21.56 -12.12 -11.08
C LYS A 367 22.18 -11.02 -11.92
N ASN A 368 21.43 -10.45 -12.86
CA ASN A 368 21.85 -9.32 -13.68
C ASN A 368 20.94 -8.12 -13.41
N TYR A 369 21.52 -7.05 -12.85
CA TYR A 369 20.77 -5.84 -12.49
C TYR A 369 20.08 -5.15 -13.69
N LYS A 370 20.53 -5.39 -14.93
CA LYS A 370 19.91 -4.83 -16.15
C LYS A 370 18.64 -5.56 -16.58
N GLN A 371 18.41 -6.78 -16.09
CA GLN A 371 17.19 -7.52 -16.43
C GLN A 371 16.06 -7.05 -15.52
N PRO A 372 14.89 -6.66 -16.04
CA PRO A 372 13.76 -6.28 -15.21
C PRO A 372 13.19 -7.50 -14.48
N THR A 373 12.63 -7.29 -13.29
CA THR A 373 11.81 -8.31 -12.63
C THR A 373 10.40 -8.20 -13.17
N GLU A 374 9.99 -9.21 -13.92
CA GLU A 374 8.60 -9.36 -14.36
C GLU A 374 7.72 -9.69 -13.17
N VAL A 375 6.72 -8.84 -12.93
CA VAL A 375 5.69 -9.03 -11.91
C VAL A 375 4.35 -9.18 -12.61
N GLU A 376 3.83 -10.39 -12.59
CA GLU A 376 2.51 -10.71 -13.12
C GLU A 376 1.46 -10.35 -12.07
N LEU A 377 0.50 -9.52 -12.47
CA LEU A 377 -0.57 -9.03 -11.61
C LEU A 377 -1.92 -9.51 -12.13
N VAL A 378 -2.69 -10.14 -11.25
CA VAL A 378 -4.10 -10.50 -11.47
C VAL A 378 -4.94 -9.75 -10.44
N VAL A 379 -5.95 -9.03 -10.93
CA VAL A 379 -6.86 -8.26 -10.08
C VAL A 379 -8.29 -8.68 -10.39
N ALA A 380 -9.00 -9.15 -9.36
CA ALA A 380 -10.43 -9.43 -9.44
C ALA A 380 -11.21 -8.48 -8.53
N LEU A 381 -12.20 -7.79 -9.08
CA LEU A 381 -13.13 -6.97 -8.30
C LEU A 381 -14.23 -7.88 -7.73
N TYR A 382 -14.27 -8.04 -6.42
CA TYR A 382 -15.33 -8.80 -5.74
C TYR A 382 -16.58 -7.95 -5.50
N GLY A 383 -16.43 -6.66 -5.28
CA GLY A 383 -17.56 -5.76 -5.13
C GLY A 383 -17.15 -4.32 -4.86
N ILE A 384 -18.16 -3.44 -4.89
CA ILE A 384 -18.02 -2.04 -4.47
C ILE A 384 -18.73 -1.93 -3.13
N LEU A 385 -17.97 -1.68 -2.06
CA LEU A 385 -18.51 -1.61 -0.70
C LEU A 385 -19.14 -0.25 -0.41
N ASP A 386 -18.51 0.82 -0.89
CA ASP A 386 -18.95 2.19 -0.65
C ASP A 386 -18.49 3.12 -1.79
N VAL A 387 -19.29 4.16 -2.04
CA VAL A 387 -19.04 5.21 -3.03
C VAL A 387 -19.39 6.54 -2.35
N ARG A 388 -18.38 7.38 -2.12
CA ARG A 388 -18.55 8.69 -1.51
C ARG A 388 -18.39 9.77 -2.57
N GLU A 389 -19.50 10.25 -3.11
CA GLU A 389 -19.48 11.17 -4.25
C GLU A 389 -18.95 12.56 -3.86
N LYS A 390 -19.29 13.03 -2.65
CA LYS A 390 -18.79 14.31 -2.11
C LYS A 390 -17.27 14.29 -1.94
N ASP A 391 -16.75 13.19 -1.38
CA ASP A 391 -15.32 13.03 -1.08
C ASP A 391 -14.52 12.57 -2.31
N GLN A 392 -15.20 12.24 -3.41
CA GLN A 392 -14.62 11.61 -4.60
C GLN A 392 -13.82 10.35 -4.26
N LYS A 393 -14.38 9.48 -3.41
CA LYS A 393 -13.75 8.24 -2.98
C LYS A 393 -14.55 7.01 -3.42
N LEU A 394 -13.84 6.01 -3.93
CA LEU A 394 -14.36 4.67 -4.22
C LEU A 394 -13.76 3.69 -3.20
N VAL A 395 -14.60 2.81 -2.66
CA VAL A 395 -14.16 1.75 -1.73
C VAL A 395 -14.45 0.38 -2.36
N PRO A 396 -13.55 -0.13 -3.22
CA PRO A 396 -13.72 -1.46 -3.79
C PRO A 396 -13.14 -2.54 -2.87
N TYR A 397 -13.76 -3.72 -2.92
CA TYR A 397 -13.21 -4.95 -2.39
C TYR A 397 -12.61 -5.76 -3.54
N VAL A 398 -11.29 -5.94 -3.52
CA VAL A 398 -10.54 -6.58 -4.61
C VAL A 398 -9.69 -7.72 -4.09
N TRP A 399 -9.52 -8.76 -4.89
CA TRP A 399 -8.51 -9.79 -4.71
C TRP A 399 -7.35 -9.50 -5.64
N ILE A 400 -6.14 -9.41 -5.07
CA ILE A 400 -4.92 -9.13 -5.81
C ILE A 400 -4.00 -10.32 -5.65
N ASP A 401 -3.62 -10.92 -6.77
CA ASP A 401 -2.68 -12.01 -6.85
C ASP A 401 -1.46 -11.56 -7.66
N MET A 402 -0.27 -11.74 -7.09
CA MET A 402 0.98 -11.28 -7.68
C MET A 402 2.00 -12.41 -7.73
N TRP A 403 2.65 -12.54 -8.87
CA TRP A 403 3.68 -13.55 -9.13
C TRP A 403 4.94 -12.90 -9.66
N TRP A 404 6.09 -13.29 -9.11
CA TRP A 404 7.40 -12.84 -9.60
C TRP A 404 8.44 -13.94 -9.43
N LYS A 405 9.51 -13.86 -10.20
CA LYS A 405 10.59 -14.86 -10.15
C LYS A 405 11.74 -14.40 -9.26
N ASN A 406 12.24 -15.30 -8.42
CA ASN A 406 13.49 -15.13 -7.69
C ASN A 406 14.57 -16.04 -8.30
N GLU A 407 15.61 -15.46 -8.90
CA GLU A 407 16.63 -16.21 -9.64
C GLU A 407 17.62 -16.99 -8.76
N PHE A 408 17.61 -16.73 -7.45
CA PHE A 408 18.47 -17.38 -6.47
C PHE A 408 17.78 -18.57 -5.78
N ILE A 409 16.49 -18.75 -6.00
CA ILE A 409 15.69 -19.82 -5.40
C ILE A 409 15.27 -20.78 -6.52
N ALA A 410 15.79 -22.00 -6.49
CA ALA A 410 15.33 -23.10 -7.34
C ALA A 410 15.77 -24.43 -6.73
N TRP A 411 14.92 -25.45 -6.82
CA TRP A 411 15.27 -26.82 -6.43
C TRP A 411 14.59 -27.83 -7.34
N ASP A 412 15.13 -29.05 -7.41
CA ASP A 412 14.52 -30.14 -8.14
C ASP A 412 13.50 -30.87 -7.25
N PRO A 413 12.19 -30.88 -7.58
CA PRO A 413 11.20 -31.61 -6.80
C PRO A 413 11.53 -33.10 -6.62
N GLU A 414 12.20 -33.74 -7.58
CA GLU A 414 12.52 -35.18 -7.49
C GLU A 414 13.48 -35.49 -6.33
N GLU A 415 14.39 -34.56 -6.02
CA GLU A 415 15.33 -34.70 -4.90
C GLU A 415 14.66 -34.51 -3.53
N PHE A 416 13.58 -33.71 -3.51
CA PHE A 416 12.87 -33.30 -2.29
C PHE A 416 11.44 -33.87 -2.23
N CYS A 417 11.29 -35.16 -2.52
CA CYS A 417 10.01 -35.89 -2.33
C CYS A 417 8.81 -35.32 -3.10
N GLY A 418 9.03 -34.67 -4.25
CA GLY A 418 7.99 -34.07 -5.07
C GLY A 418 7.45 -32.75 -4.54
N ILE A 419 8.14 -32.08 -3.61
CA ILE A 419 7.75 -30.75 -3.12
C ILE A 419 7.87 -29.75 -4.27
N GLN A 420 6.72 -29.33 -4.81
CA GLN A 420 6.63 -28.32 -5.87
C GLN A 420 6.49 -26.90 -5.33
N SER A 421 5.88 -26.74 -4.16
CA SER A 421 5.75 -25.45 -3.49
C SER A 421 5.59 -25.59 -1.98
N PHE A 422 5.89 -24.52 -1.26
CA PHE A 422 5.69 -24.42 0.18
C PHE A 422 5.44 -22.97 0.60
N SER A 423 4.85 -22.78 1.78
CA SER A 423 4.64 -21.45 2.37
C SER A 423 5.83 -21.02 3.23
N PHE A 424 6.35 -19.82 3.01
CA PHE A 424 7.51 -19.28 3.72
C PHE A 424 7.24 -17.86 4.25
N PRO A 425 7.76 -17.45 5.41
CA PRO A 425 7.45 -16.14 5.96
C PRO A 425 7.95 -15.01 5.05
N ALA A 426 7.07 -14.04 4.79
CA ALA A 426 7.32 -12.96 3.83
C ALA A 426 8.49 -12.05 4.22
N GLU A 427 8.84 -11.98 5.51
CA GLU A 427 9.91 -11.13 6.02
C GLU A 427 11.33 -11.56 5.61
N PHE A 428 11.48 -12.78 5.07
CA PHE A 428 12.77 -13.32 4.63
C PHE A 428 12.98 -13.22 3.11
N LEU A 429 11.97 -12.80 2.37
CA LEU A 429 12.01 -12.75 0.91
C LEU A 429 11.66 -11.34 0.44
N TRP A 430 12.33 -10.91 -0.61
CA TRP A 430 12.06 -9.65 -1.26
C TRP A 430 10.67 -9.72 -1.89
N LYS A 431 9.83 -8.75 -1.55
CA LYS A 431 8.49 -8.55 -2.11
C LYS A 431 8.50 -7.22 -2.87
N PRO A 432 8.01 -7.19 -4.12
CA PRO A 432 7.90 -5.94 -4.87
C PRO A 432 6.93 -4.98 -4.18
N ASP A 433 7.26 -3.70 -4.20
CA ASP A 433 6.55 -2.60 -3.53
C ASP A 433 5.43 -2.04 -4.41
N ILE A 434 4.57 -2.91 -4.93
CA ILE A 434 3.47 -2.50 -5.80
C ILE A 434 2.37 -1.84 -4.96
N THR A 435 2.06 -0.60 -5.31
CA THR A 435 0.98 0.19 -4.73
C THR A 435 -0.01 0.63 -5.80
N ILE A 436 -1.16 1.13 -5.35
CA ILE A 436 -2.15 1.78 -6.21
C ILE A 436 -2.00 3.28 -6.06
N HIS A 437 -1.81 3.95 -7.17
CA HIS A 437 -1.53 5.37 -7.25
C HIS A 437 -2.63 6.24 -6.61
N GLU A 438 -3.88 5.86 -6.82
CA GLU A 438 -5.05 6.56 -6.31
C GLU A 438 -5.37 6.22 -4.85
N MET A 439 -4.61 5.33 -4.19
CA MET A 439 -4.90 4.86 -2.84
C MET A 439 -4.63 5.95 -1.79
N THR A 440 -5.65 6.25 -0.98
CA THR A 440 -5.61 7.33 0.02
C THR A 440 -5.46 6.83 1.45
N GLU A 441 -5.84 5.59 1.72
CA GLU A 441 -5.79 5.04 3.06
C GLU A 441 -5.13 3.68 2.99
N LYS A 442 -4.29 3.38 3.98
CA LYS A 442 -3.63 2.10 4.13
C LYS A 442 -4.68 1.00 4.25
N ASP A 443 -4.42 -0.09 3.53
CA ASP A 443 -5.19 -1.32 3.62
C ASP A 443 -5.28 -1.77 5.10
N MET A 444 -6.51 -1.89 5.58
CA MET A 444 -6.82 -2.38 6.92
C MET A 444 -6.97 -3.90 6.96
N GLY A 445 -6.87 -4.58 5.81
CA GLY A 445 -6.88 -6.03 5.70
C GLY A 445 -5.67 -6.67 6.40
N PRO A 446 -5.80 -7.92 6.87
CA PRO A 446 -4.67 -8.66 7.38
C PRO A 446 -3.66 -8.91 6.26
N ARG A 447 -2.41 -8.51 6.47
CA ARG A 447 -1.32 -8.84 5.53
C ARG A 447 -1.09 -10.35 5.56
N SER A 448 -0.96 -11.00 4.40
CA SER A 448 -0.47 -12.38 4.39
C SER A 448 0.95 -12.43 4.98
N PRO A 449 1.17 -13.15 6.10
CA PRO A 449 2.50 -13.28 6.70
C PRO A 449 3.38 -14.27 5.94
N TYR A 450 2.82 -15.04 5.01
CA TYR A 450 3.51 -16.06 4.23
C TYR A 450 3.37 -15.80 2.73
N LEU A 451 4.41 -16.18 2.00
CA LEU A 451 4.46 -16.23 0.55
C LEU A 451 4.50 -17.69 0.10
N THR A 452 3.96 -17.98 -1.08
CA THR A 452 4.07 -19.31 -1.68
C THR A 452 5.30 -19.33 -2.58
N VAL A 453 6.27 -20.20 -2.27
CA VAL A 453 7.50 -20.36 -3.05
C VAL A 453 7.40 -21.64 -3.87
N HIS A 454 7.67 -21.55 -5.18
CA HIS A 454 7.64 -22.67 -6.13
C HIS A 454 9.05 -23.15 -6.49
N SER A 455 9.15 -24.41 -6.90
CA SER A 455 10.43 -25.10 -7.19
C SER A 455 11.21 -24.50 -8.36
N ASP A 456 10.50 -23.86 -9.28
CA ASP A 456 11.06 -23.15 -10.44
C ASP A 456 11.49 -21.70 -10.13
N GLY A 457 11.35 -21.28 -8.88
CA GLY A 457 11.74 -19.97 -8.37
C GLY A 457 10.66 -18.91 -8.42
N TYR A 458 9.44 -19.23 -8.86
CA TYR A 458 8.32 -18.29 -8.76
C TYR A 458 7.83 -18.16 -7.32
N ILE A 459 7.52 -16.93 -6.93
CA ILE A 459 6.96 -16.57 -5.64
C ILE A 459 5.61 -15.91 -5.91
N GLY A 460 4.58 -16.41 -5.22
CA GLY A 460 3.21 -15.91 -5.32
C GLY A 460 2.71 -15.34 -3.99
N THR A 461 1.89 -14.29 -4.07
CA THR A 461 1.13 -13.73 -2.93
C THR A 461 -0.27 -13.36 -3.37
N ALA A 462 -1.26 -13.83 -2.63
CA ALA A 462 -2.66 -13.51 -2.85
C ALA A 462 -3.21 -12.81 -1.61
N ASP A 463 -3.66 -11.56 -1.78
CA ASP A 463 -4.16 -10.72 -0.69
C ASP A 463 -5.55 -10.16 -1.07
N ASP A 464 -6.53 -10.35 -0.18
CA ASP A 464 -7.81 -9.64 -0.23
C ASP A 464 -7.64 -8.23 0.34
N LYS A 465 -8.07 -7.21 -0.42
CA LYS A 465 -7.89 -5.80 -0.05
C LYS A 465 -9.19 -5.02 -0.10
N VAL A 466 -9.41 -4.24 0.96
CA VAL A 466 -10.39 -3.14 0.95
C VAL A 466 -9.62 -1.87 0.70
N LEU A 467 -9.75 -1.35 -0.52
CA LEU A 467 -9.03 -0.16 -0.95
C LEU A 467 -9.89 1.07 -0.70
N ILE A 468 -9.26 2.20 -0.44
CA ILE A 468 -9.94 3.50 -0.47
C ILE A 468 -9.18 4.37 -1.46
N SER A 469 -9.71 4.50 -2.67
CA SER A 469 -9.06 5.23 -3.75
C SER A 469 -9.80 6.52 -4.12
N THR A 470 -9.05 7.53 -4.55
CA THR A 470 -9.65 8.71 -5.18
C THR A 470 -10.20 8.34 -6.55
N CYS A 471 -11.40 8.83 -6.88
CA CYS A 471 -11.96 8.72 -8.20
C CYS A 471 -12.67 10.02 -8.60
N ARG A 472 -12.29 10.57 -9.76
CA ARG A 472 -12.89 11.80 -10.28
C ARG A 472 -14.31 11.55 -10.81
N MET A 473 -15.29 11.65 -9.91
CA MET A 473 -16.70 11.44 -10.24
C MET A 473 -17.35 12.68 -10.87
N ARG A 474 -18.18 12.45 -11.89
CA ARG A 474 -18.97 13.45 -12.61
C ARG A 474 -20.42 13.39 -12.16
N ILE A 475 -20.76 14.11 -11.10
CA ILE A 475 -22.11 14.01 -10.51
C ILE A 475 -23.17 14.92 -11.15
N PHE A 476 -22.84 15.66 -12.22
CA PHE A 476 -23.78 16.61 -12.83
C PHE A 476 -25.03 15.94 -13.44
N LYS A 477 -25.00 14.63 -13.64
CA LYS A 477 -26.12 13.83 -14.15
C LYS A 477 -26.79 12.98 -13.07
N PHE A 478 -26.44 13.17 -11.81
CA PHE A 478 -27.05 12.44 -10.70
C PHE A 478 -28.58 12.57 -10.74
N PRO A 479 -29.36 11.48 -10.57
CA PRO A 479 -28.93 10.11 -10.20
C PRO A 479 -28.66 9.15 -11.38
N PHE A 480 -28.64 9.64 -12.62
CA PHE A 480 -28.44 8.83 -13.84
C PHE A 480 -27.01 8.94 -14.40
N ASP A 481 -26.04 9.20 -13.53
CA ASP A 481 -24.64 9.31 -13.87
C ASP A 481 -23.97 7.93 -14.05
N ILE A 482 -22.91 7.91 -14.83
CA ILE A 482 -22.03 6.75 -15.01
C ILE A 482 -20.63 7.21 -14.63
N GLN A 483 -20.01 6.49 -13.70
CA GLN A 483 -18.67 6.78 -13.22
C GLN A 483 -17.67 5.76 -13.75
N SER A 484 -16.49 6.25 -14.15
CA SER A 484 -15.36 5.43 -14.57
C SER A 484 -14.18 5.81 -13.69
N CYS A 485 -13.74 4.85 -12.89
CA CYS A 485 -12.64 4.99 -11.95
C CYS A 485 -11.52 4.06 -12.37
N ASN A 486 -10.33 4.61 -12.55
CA ASN A 486 -9.14 3.82 -12.89
C ASN A 486 -8.39 3.50 -11.59
N LEU A 487 -7.86 2.28 -11.50
CA LEU A 487 -6.90 1.89 -10.47
C LEU A 487 -5.57 1.65 -11.20
N THR A 488 -4.59 2.51 -10.92
CA THR A 488 -3.29 2.47 -11.57
C THR A 488 -2.28 1.85 -10.62
N PHE A 489 -1.69 0.73 -11.03
CA PHE A 489 -0.65 0.03 -10.27
C PHE A 489 0.73 0.56 -10.64
N LYS A 490 1.56 0.86 -9.64
CA LYS A 490 2.96 1.29 -9.81
C LYS A 490 3.85 0.72 -8.71
N SER A 491 5.14 0.53 -8.98
CA SER A 491 6.14 0.46 -7.90
C SER A 491 6.36 1.87 -7.32
N VAL A 492 6.71 1.96 -6.04
CA VAL A 492 7.01 3.23 -5.39
C VAL A 492 8.48 3.61 -5.61
N SER A 493 9.38 2.65 -5.49
CA SER A 493 10.83 2.87 -5.50
C SER A 493 11.55 2.42 -6.77
N HIS A 494 10.87 1.76 -7.70
CA HIS A 494 11.50 1.20 -8.91
C HIS A 494 10.91 1.79 -10.19
N THR A 495 11.74 1.90 -11.23
CA THR A 495 11.31 2.30 -12.57
C THR A 495 10.82 1.10 -13.38
N ASP A 496 10.19 1.36 -14.53
CA ASP A 496 9.74 0.31 -15.47
C ASP A 496 10.91 -0.52 -16.04
N ASP A 497 12.12 0.06 -16.08
CA ASP A 497 13.34 -0.67 -16.47
C ASP A 497 13.80 -1.69 -15.39
N GLU A 498 13.36 -1.54 -14.14
CA GLU A 498 13.73 -2.40 -13.01
C GLU A 498 12.63 -3.40 -12.66
N ILE A 499 11.37 -2.95 -12.61
CA ILE A 499 10.19 -3.77 -12.37
C ILE A 499 9.21 -3.53 -13.51
N HIS A 500 8.99 -4.58 -14.31
CA HIS A 500 8.00 -4.54 -15.37
C HIS A 500 6.71 -5.22 -14.87
N LEU A 501 5.60 -4.46 -14.92
CA LEU A 501 4.30 -4.95 -14.50
C LEU A 501 3.54 -5.49 -15.71
N THR A 502 3.17 -6.77 -15.67
CA THR A 502 2.35 -7.39 -16.69
C THR A 502 0.98 -7.76 -16.11
N ALA A 503 -0.08 -7.41 -16.82
CA ALA A 503 -1.44 -7.80 -16.43
C ALA A 503 -1.76 -9.16 -17.07
N PHE A 504 -2.22 -10.11 -16.27
CA PHE A 504 -2.72 -11.39 -16.77
C PHE A 504 -4.24 -11.40 -16.72
N GLU A 505 -4.89 -11.57 -17.87
CA GLU A 505 -6.34 -11.75 -17.94
C GLU A 505 -6.66 -13.23 -17.68
N LEU A 506 -7.47 -13.49 -16.64
CA LEU A 506 -7.97 -14.82 -16.30
C LEU A 506 -9.02 -15.34 -17.29
#